data_AF-A0A150G6I9-F1
#
_entry.id   AF-A0A150G6I9-F1
#
_cell.length_a   1.000
_cell.length_b   1.000
_cell.length_c   1.000
_cell.angle_alpha   90.00
_cell.angle_beta   90.00
_cell.angle_gamma   90.00
#
_symmetry.space_group_name_H-M   'P 1'
#
loop_
_entity.id
_entity.type
_entity.pdbx_description
1 polymer ?
#
loop_
_entity_poly.entity_id
_entity_poly.type
_entity_poly.pdbx_seq_one_letter_code
_entity_poly.pdbx_strand_id
1 'polypeptide(L)'
;MGVERIWLPEILERVAGFMEGNDVACNLRMVNKVAARALRRVQHTTIRLSQPAPHAAFTRRWQPPGAVSCMTLRQRQQLLSLTASSGIIANLEVAVAVAGCFLTAVVMAAAAAAGHTHVCRWLLKRGCPWGNALAAAARAGRREACEWLLGNGCHWDECAVREAQRGGHPELSQWLRNQPQAAEIVIFSAPLDPLLCAAEWGDLAELQRLHAAAFGNGAAAAAASAVVAAARPDARTASQLLAAAAASPTPDWRAKVEWLEGREGAPPPRDCQNVFFRAVLAPATPDRNSTRHHPHSHHHHHHHHHHNRDHYHHTHGAGSESLLSRLRWLRQRGYPLPDDAIWAAGRAGDMELLAFLLAEGARPGPEAALAAASFGHLAVLSALRAAGCPLDSLDLLHAAASGGHLAVVQYVWDVLALGDGGGGGEGGGGGRGGGRRGGAGGGGPRSVLTHAACSGRVEVLAWLAERGCAADGATFLEAAVAGCEEALEWLAARGVGPGDDGEPYVSAARNGDLATLRCLRRLGCPWGPEGRVFALCGYYVGRSWAPLQWLLQAGCPVDGAAAARHAESWPEEERVQLMRLLEEREDEQQERGRGREQGQGQEGGR
;
A
#
# COMPACT_ATOMS: atom_id res chain seq x y z
N MET A 1 -36.75 -25.91 37.51
CA MET A 1 -36.08 -24.63 37.84
C MET A 1 -34.74 -24.60 37.12
N GLY A 2 -34.71 -24.11 35.89
CA GLY A 2 -33.47 -23.96 35.11
C GLY A 2 -32.90 -22.56 35.37
N VAL A 3 -31.76 -22.49 36.02
CA VAL A 3 -31.03 -21.23 36.21
C VAL A 3 -30.53 -20.80 34.84
N GLU A 4 -31.27 -19.92 34.14
CA GLU A 4 -30.72 -19.17 33.03
C GLU A 4 -29.48 -18.44 33.56
N ARG A 5 -28.30 -18.77 33.01
CA ARG A 5 -27.04 -18.10 33.34
C ARG A 5 -27.11 -16.67 32.82
N ILE A 6 -27.68 -15.76 33.62
CA ILE A 6 -27.81 -14.34 33.33
C ILE A 6 -26.41 -13.72 33.45
N TRP A 7 -25.69 -13.68 32.34
CA TRP A 7 -24.58 -12.74 32.20
C TRP A 7 -25.18 -11.34 32.14
N LEU A 8 -25.14 -10.62 33.27
CA LEU A 8 -25.57 -9.23 33.31
C LEU A 8 -24.71 -8.40 32.32
N PRO A 9 -25.33 -7.54 31.49
CA PRO A 9 -24.60 -6.72 30.50
C PRO A 9 -23.43 -5.94 31.10
N GLU A 10 -23.58 -5.46 32.33
CA GLU A 10 -22.56 -4.69 33.06
C GLU A 10 -21.32 -5.54 33.39
N ILE A 11 -21.52 -6.83 33.69
CA ILE A 11 -20.42 -7.77 33.93
C ILE A 11 -19.70 -8.08 32.62
N LEU A 12 -20.45 -8.26 31.52
CA LEU A 12 -19.88 -8.51 30.20
C LEU A 12 -19.04 -7.33 29.70
N GLU A 13 -19.53 -6.09 29.87
CA GLU A 13 -18.76 -4.89 29.51
C GLU A 13 -17.49 -4.75 30.38
N ARG A 14 -17.59 -5.08 31.67
CA ARG A 14 -16.43 -5.04 32.58
C ARG A 14 -15.39 -6.10 32.21
N VAL A 15 -15.80 -7.33 31.90
CA VAL A 15 -14.90 -8.39 31.42
C VAL A 15 -14.29 -8.02 30.07
N ALA A 16 -15.08 -7.46 29.15
CA ALA A 16 -14.60 -6.98 27.86
C ALA A 16 -13.52 -5.88 28.00
N GLY A 17 -13.59 -5.06 29.05
CA GLY A 17 -12.58 -4.04 29.36
C GLY A 17 -11.21 -4.58 29.78
N PHE A 18 -11.12 -5.85 30.18
CA PHE A 18 -9.86 -6.53 30.54
C PHE A 18 -9.29 -7.40 29.41
N MET A 19 -10.04 -7.57 28.32
CA MET A 19 -9.65 -8.41 27.19
C MET A 19 -9.16 -7.55 26.02
N GLU A 20 -8.31 -8.11 25.18
CA GLU A 20 -7.95 -7.46 23.92
C GLU A 20 -9.16 -7.37 22.97
N GLY A 21 -9.18 -6.35 22.10
CA GLY A 21 -10.35 -6.10 21.25
C GLY A 21 -10.76 -7.29 20.37
N ASN A 22 -9.76 -7.99 19.82
CA ASN A 22 -9.99 -9.20 19.02
C ASN A 22 -10.48 -10.38 19.87
N ASP A 23 -10.01 -10.52 21.11
CA ASP A 23 -10.47 -11.53 22.05
C ASP A 23 -11.95 -11.34 22.41
N VAL A 24 -12.37 -10.09 22.60
CA VAL A 24 -13.79 -9.77 22.82
C VAL A 24 -14.62 -10.16 21.61
N ALA A 25 -14.17 -9.80 20.40
CA ALA A 25 -14.90 -10.06 19.17
C ALA A 25 -14.99 -11.55 18.82
N CYS A 26 -13.90 -12.30 19.01
CA CYS A 26 -13.78 -13.69 18.57
C CYS A 26 -14.24 -14.70 19.63
N ASN A 27 -14.09 -14.39 20.93
CA ASN A 27 -14.42 -15.30 22.02
C ASN A 27 -15.66 -14.82 22.78
N LEU A 28 -15.58 -13.68 23.47
CA LEU A 28 -16.62 -13.24 24.42
C LEU A 28 -17.98 -12.99 23.73
N ARG A 29 -17.97 -12.38 22.55
CA ARG A 29 -19.19 -12.14 21.76
C ARG A 29 -19.83 -13.44 21.25
N MET A 30 -19.03 -14.48 21.04
CA MET A 30 -19.46 -15.74 20.45
C MET A 30 -20.04 -16.74 21.47
N VAL A 31 -20.01 -16.41 22.77
CA VAL A 31 -20.50 -17.29 23.85
C VAL A 31 -22.00 -17.54 23.76
N ASN A 32 -22.83 -16.50 23.55
CA ASN A 32 -24.27 -16.62 23.37
C ASN A 32 -24.90 -15.36 22.73
N LYS A 33 -26.21 -15.43 22.42
CA LYS A 33 -26.97 -14.31 21.83
C LYS A 33 -27.08 -13.08 22.73
N VAL A 34 -27.01 -13.23 24.06
CA VAL A 34 -27.07 -12.11 25.03
C VAL A 34 -25.77 -11.32 24.99
N ALA A 35 -24.61 -12.00 25.03
CA ALA A 35 -23.30 -11.40 24.88
C ALA A 35 -23.14 -10.70 23.52
N ALA A 36 -23.61 -11.33 22.44
CA ALA A 36 -23.63 -10.71 21.12
C ALA A 36 -24.51 -9.45 21.03
N ARG A 37 -25.55 -9.33 21.87
CA ARG A 37 -26.39 -8.13 21.95
C ARG A 37 -25.78 -7.04 22.82
N ALA A 38 -25.17 -7.38 23.95
CA ALA A 38 -24.48 -6.44 24.81
C ALA A 38 -23.25 -5.82 24.12
N LEU A 39 -22.52 -6.61 23.33
CA LEU A 39 -21.25 -6.21 22.70
C LEU A 39 -21.42 -5.86 21.22
N ARG A 40 -22.38 -5.00 20.88
CA ARG A 40 -22.69 -4.57 19.49
C ARG A 40 -21.89 -3.36 19.00
N ARG A 41 -21.22 -2.65 19.91
CA ARG A 41 -20.44 -1.46 19.54
C ARG A 41 -19.30 -1.86 18.61
N VAL A 42 -18.91 -0.93 17.72
CA VAL A 42 -17.91 -1.19 16.69
C VAL A 42 -16.57 -1.69 17.26
N GLN A 43 -16.16 -1.23 18.46
CA GLN A 43 -14.93 -1.75 19.07
C GLN A 43 -14.98 -3.25 19.44
N HIS A 44 -16.17 -3.79 19.66
CA HIS A 44 -16.37 -5.20 20.02
C HIS A 44 -16.77 -6.06 18.82
N THR A 45 -17.00 -5.43 17.66
CA THR A 45 -17.37 -6.13 16.43
C THR A 45 -16.27 -6.21 15.40
N THR A 46 -15.39 -5.21 15.37
CA THR A 46 -14.35 -5.07 14.36
C THR A 46 -13.08 -5.79 14.79
N ILE A 47 -12.66 -6.77 14.00
CA ILE A 47 -11.39 -7.48 14.19
C ILE A 47 -10.26 -6.69 13.51
N ARG A 48 -9.15 -6.46 14.23
CA ARG A 48 -7.95 -5.78 13.74
C ARG A 48 -6.80 -6.76 13.63
N LEU A 49 -6.46 -7.15 12.41
CA LEU A 49 -5.39 -8.13 12.18
C LEU A 49 -4.01 -7.65 12.63
N SER A 50 -3.81 -6.33 12.77
CA SER A 50 -2.57 -5.75 13.33
C SER A 50 -2.45 -5.87 14.85
N GLN A 51 -3.50 -6.33 15.53
CA GLN A 51 -3.51 -6.60 16.97
C GLN A 51 -3.55 -8.12 17.18
N PRO A 52 -3.06 -8.62 18.33
CA PRO A 52 -3.10 -10.05 18.61
C PRO A 52 -4.53 -10.59 18.48
N ALA A 53 -4.65 -11.75 17.84
CA ALA A 53 -5.94 -12.40 17.62
C ALA A 53 -5.84 -13.87 18.08
N PRO A 54 -6.90 -14.42 18.68
CA PRO A 54 -6.90 -15.82 19.13
C PRO A 54 -6.60 -16.77 17.98
N HIS A 55 -5.60 -17.63 18.15
CA HIS A 55 -5.12 -18.50 17.09
C HIS A 55 -6.22 -19.37 16.48
N ALA A 56 -7.09 -19.96 17.32
CA ALA A 56 -8.20 -20.77 16.85
C ALA A 56 -9.21 -20.01 15.96
N ALA A 57 -9.45 -18.72 16.24
CA ALA A 57 -10.34 -17.88 15.44
C ALA A 57 -9.68 -17.47 14.11
N PHE A 58 -8.38 -17.13 14.17
CA PHE A 58 -7.59 -16.80 12.99
C PHE A 58 -7.54 -17.99 12.01
N THR A 59 -7.19 -19.16 12.53
CA THR A 59 -7.11 -20.41 11.76
C THR A 59 -8.45 -20.77 11.13
N ARG A 60 -9.57 -20.65 11.87
CA ARG A 60 -10.92 -20.88 11.32
C ARG A 60 -11.26 -19.99 10.13
N ARG A 61 -10.76 -18.74 10.12
CA ARG A 61 -11.06 -17.78 9.05
C ARG A 61 -10.21 -17.98 7.80
N TRP A 62 -8.95 -18.38 7.98
CA TRP A 62 -7.93 -18.33 6.92
C TRP A 62 -7.45 -19.70 6.43
N GLN A 63 -7.55 -20.76 7.23
CA GLN A 63 -7.14 -22.10 6.84
C GLN A 63 -8.03 -22.79 5.78
N PRO A 64 -9.36 -22.54 5.69
CA PRO A 64 -10.17 -23.19 4.67
C PRO A 64 -9.64 -22.96 3.24
N PRO A 65 -9.67 -23.96 2.35
CA PRO A 65 -9.27 -23.79 0.95
C PRO A 65 -10.06 -22.66 0.28
N GLY A 66 -9.37 -21.82 -0.50
CA GLY A 66 -9.98 -20.66 -1.15
C GLY A 66 -10.22 -19.45 -0.24
N ALA A 67 -9.82 -19.47 1.04
CA ALA A 67 -10.00 -18.32 1.94
C ALA A 67 -9.35 -17.02 1.45
N VAL A 68 -8.34 -17.12 0.58
CA VAL A 68 -7.60 -16.00 -0.02
C VAL A 68 -7.72 -15.93 -1.56
N SER A 69 -8.53 -16.79 -2.20
CA SER A 69 -8.63 -16.82 -3.68
C SER A 69 -9.25 -15.54 -4.25
N CYS A 70 -10.14 -14.90 -3.48
CA CYS A 70 -10.76 -13.62 -3.80
C CYS A 70 -9.86 -12.41 -3.54
N MET A 71 -8.67 -12.63 -2.98
CA MET A 71 -7.75 -11.56 -2.60
C MET A 71 -6.78 -11.28 -3.74
N THR A 72 -6.42 -10.02 -3.94
CA THR A 72 -5.28 -9.66 -4.80
C THR A 72 -3.96 -9.91 -4.08
N LEU A 73 -2.85 -9.95 -4.82
CA LEU A 73 -1.50 -10.08 -4.23
C LEU A 73 -1.23 -9.00 -3.18
N ARG A 74 -1.61 -7.75 -3.46
CA ARG A 74 -1.49 -6.63 -2.51
C ARG A 74 -2.23 -6.93 -1.21
N GLN A 75 -3.45 -7.47 -1.29
CA GLN A 75 -4.25 -7.82 -0.11
C GLN A 75 -3.63 -9.00 0.67
N ARG A 76 -3.06 -10.00 -0.03
CA ARG A 76 -2.35 -11.12 0.62
C ARG A 76 -1.07 -10.66 1.32
N GLN A 77 -0.28 -9.78 0.69
CA GLN A 77 0.88 -9.14 1.33
C GLN A 77 0.46 -8.31 2.54
N GLN A 78 -0.66 -7.60 2.46
CA GLN A 78 -1.22 -6.86 3.58
C GLN A 78 -1.67 -7.77 4.73
N LEU A 79 -2.29 -8.92 4.45
CA LEU A 79 -2.60 -9.93 5.47
C LEU A 79 -1.33 -10.38 6.20
N LEU A 80 -0.24 -10.65 5.47
CA LEU A 80 1.05 -11.00 6.06
C LEU A 80 1.61 -9.87 6.94
N SER A 81 1.66 -8.64 6.43
CA SER A 81 2.16 -7.48 7.17
C SER A 81 1.37 -7.22 8.44
N LEU A 82 0.03 -7.28 8.40
CA LEU A 82 -0.80 -7.06 9.58
C LEU A 82 -0.61 -8.16 10.60
N THR A 83 -0.56 -9.41 10.16
CA THR A 83 -0.31 -10.55 11.05
C THR A 83 1.08 -10.47 11.68
N ALA A 84 2.09 -10.02 10.93
CA ALA A 84 3.43 -9.79 11.46
C ALA A 84 3.46 -8.65 12.50
N SER A 85 2.73 -7.56 12.26
CA SER A 85 2.56 -6.47 13.23
C SER A 85 1.79 -6.88 14.50
N SER A 86 1.04 -7.99 14.48
CA SER A 86 0.33 -8.49 15.68
C SER A 86 1.25 -9.16 16.70
N GLY A 87 2.45 -9.57 16.30
CA GLY A 87 3.41 -10.25 17.19
C GLY A 87 3.15 -11.75 17.40
N ILE A 88 2.06 -12.32 16.84
CA ILE A 88 1.68 -13.73 17.05
C ILE A 88 2.22 -14.63 15.93
N ILE A 89 3.35 -15.30 16.19
CA ILE A 89 4.02 -16.19 15.24
C ILE A 89 3.10 -17.32 14.73
N ALA A 90 2.28 -17.92 15.60
CA ALA A 90 1.37 -19.00 15.21
C ALA A 90 0.35 -18.56 14.14
N ASN A 91 -0.13 -17.30 14.21
CA ASN A 91 -1.02 -16.76 13.17
C ASN A 91 -0.24 -16.45 11.90
N LEU A 92 0.99 -15.96 12.03
CA LEU A 92 1.85 -15.68 10.89
C LEU A 92 2.22 -16.95 10.12
N GLU A 93 2.42 -18.08 10.80
CA GLU A 93 2.63 -19.40 10.18
C GLU A 93 1.45 -19.80 9.29
N VAL A 94 0.23 -19.66 9.81
CA VAL A 94 -1.00 -19.90 9.02
C VAL A 94 -1.07 -18.93 7.86
N ALA A 95 -0.84 -17.64 8.09
CA ALA A 95 -0.90 -16.61 7.05
C ALA A 95 0.11 -16.87 5.91
N VAL A 96 1.36 -17.22 6.24
CA VAL A 96 2.40 -17.57 5.25
C VAL A 96 2.03 -18.84 4.48
N ALA A 97 1.46 -19.84 5.15
CA ALA A 97 1.03 -21.06 4.48
C ALA A 97 -0.08 -20.83 3.44
N VAL A 98 -1.00 -19.89 3.71
CA VAL A 98 -2.16 -19.63 2.83
C VAL A 98 -1.92 -18.52 1.81
N ALA A 99 -1.09 -17.52 2.10
CA ALA A 99 -0.94 -16.33 1.26
C ALA A 99 -0.37 -16.62 -0.14
N GLY A 100 0.40 -17.71 -0.28
CA GLY A 100 0.96 -18.12 -1.58
C GLY A 100 1.80 -17.04 -2.26
N CYS A 101 2.46 -16.17 -1.51
CA CYS A 101 3.41 -15.19 -2.01
C CYS A 101 4.67 -15.18 -1.15
N PHE A 102 5.81 -14.76 -1.73
CA PHE A 102 7.07 -14.72 -0.99
C PHE A 102 7.07 -13.62 0.08
N LEU A 103 7.87 -13.84 1.13
CA LEU A 103 8.08 -12.85 2.18
C LEU A 103 8.85 -11.66 1.61
N THR A 104 8.22 -10.48 1.64
CA THR A 104 8.81 -9.23 1.18
C THR A 104 9.35 -8.40 2.35
N ALA A 105 10.23 -7.45 2.06
CA ALA A 105 10.74 -6.53 3.07
C ALA A 105 9.63 -5.74 3.79
N VAL A 106 8.47 -5.55 3.15
CA VAL A 106 7.31 -4.89 3.75
C VAL A 106 6.78 -5.66 4.97
N VAL A 107 6.89 -7.00 4.97
CA VAL A 107 6.50 -7.82 6.13
C VAL A 107 7.49 -7.64 7.28
N MET A 108 8.80 -7.59 6.98
CA MET A 108 9.85 -7.27 7.97
C MET A 108 9.66 -5.88 8.55
N ALA A 109 9.43 -4.87 7.71
CA ALA A 109 9.19 -3.50 8.13
C ALA A 109 7.95 -3.36 9.03
N ALA A 110 6.88 -4.11 8.74
CA ALA A 110 5.66 -4.12 9.55
C ALA A 110 5.89 -4.72 10.95
N ALA A 111 6.69 -5.79 11.07
CA ALA A 111 7.08 -6.36 12.36
C ALA A 111 8.02 -5.42 13.14
N ALA A 112 8.97 -4.79 12.44
CA ALA A 112 9.93 -3.87 13.01
C ALA A 112 9.26 -2.58 13.53
N ALA A 113 8.33 -2.00 12.77
CA ALA A 113 7.52 -0.86 13.19
C ALA A 113 6.63 -1.18 14.42
N ALA A 114 6.17 -2.42 14.55
CA ALA A 114 5.45 -2.90 15.74
C ALA A 114 6.38 -3.15 16.95
N GLY A 115 7.70 -3.22 16.74
CA GLY A 115 8.68 -3.50 17.79
C GLY A 115 8.85 -5.00 18.11
N HIS A 116 8.32 -5.90 17.28
CA HIS A 116 8.32 -7.34 17.54
C HIS A 116 9.59 -8.02 17.03
N THR A 117 10.71 -7.84 17.74
CA THR A 117 12.02 -8.38 17.38
C THR A 117 12.05 -9.91 17.27
N HIS A 118 11.21 -10.63 18.02
CA HIS A 118 11.05 -12.08 17.91
C HIS A 118 10.41 -12.51 16.57
N VAL A 119 9.46 -11.72 16.05
CA VAL A 119 8.89 -11.92 14.71
C VAL A 119 9.92 -11.57 13.63
N CYS A 120 10.66 -10.47 13.79
CA CYS A 120 11.74 -10.12 12.86
C CYS A 120 12.79 -11.23 12.76
N ARG A 121 13.19 -11.83 13.88
CA ARG A 121 14.08 -13.00 13.92
C ARG A 121 13.49 -14.20 13.19
N TRP A 122 12.19 -14.48 13.39
CA TRP A 122 11.50 -15.58 12.72
C TRP A 122 11.43 -15.37 11.20
N LEU A 123 11.19 -14.14 10.75
CA LEU A 123 11.18 -13.74 9.34
C LEU A 123 12.58 -13.85 8.71
N LEU A 124 13.62 -13.39 9.40
CA LEU A 124 15.00 -13.45 8.94
C LEU A 124 15.46 -14.90 8.68
N LYS A 125 15.11 -15.82 9.60
CA LYS A 125 15.39 -17.26 9.43
C LYS A 125 14.76 -17.88 8.18
N ARG A 126 13.75 -17.22 7.59
CA ARG A 126 13.07 -17.63 6.36
C ARG A 126 13.53 -16.85 5.13
N GLY A 127 14.64 -16.13 5.23
CA GLY A 127 15.20 -15.35 4.12
C GLY A 127 14.43 -14.08 3.79
N CYS A 128 13.58 -13.57 4.70
CA CYS A 128 12.90 -12.31 4.48
C CYS A 128 13.94 -11.16 4.41
N PRO A 129 13.95 -10.35 3.33
CA PRO A 129 14.92 -9.26 3.20
C PRO A 129 14.65 -8.14 4.21
N TRP A 130 15.71 -7.43 4.61
CA TRP A 130 15.62 -6.27 5.52
C TRP A 130 14.82 -5.11 4.92
N GLY A 131 15.14 -4.74 3.68
CA GLY A 131 14.63 -3.54 3.00
C GLY A 131 14.64 -2.30 3.91
N ASN A 132 13.50 -1.63 4.05
CA ASN A 132 13.36 -0.41 4.85
C ASN A 132 12.96 -0.66 6.33
N ALA A 133 13.25 -1.85 6.88
CA ALA A 133 12.85 -2.20 8.24
C ALA A 133 13.41 -1.26 9.30
N LEU A 134 14.66 -0.79 9.15
CA LEU A 134 15.27 0.18 10.07
C LEU A 134 14.52 1.51 10.06
N ALA A 135 14.23 2.02 8.86
CA ALA A 135 13.49 3.26 8.68
C ALA A 135 12.05 3.15 9.22
N ALA A 136 11.38 2.01 9.05
CA ALA A 136 10.05 1.76 9.60
C ALA A 136 10.04 1.68 11.14
N ALA A 137 11.01 0.98 11.74
CA ALA A 137 11.20 0.94 13.19
C ALA A 137 11.50 2.34 13.76
N ALA A 138 12.35 3.09 13.06
CA ALA A 138 12.71 4.47 13.41
C ALA A 138 11.49 5.39 13.39
N ARG A 139 10.68 5.33 12.31
CA ARG A 139 9.41 6.08 12.20
C ARG A 139 8.43 5.78 13.32
N ALA A 140 8.40 4.53 13.79
CA ALA A 140 7.52 4.12 14.88
C ALA A 140 8.13 4.29 16.28
N GLY A 141 9.35 4.83 16.39
CA GLY A 141 10.01 5.10 17.66
C GLY A 141 10.48 3.85 18.39
N ARG A 142 10.64 2.73 17.69
CA ARG A 142 10.97 1.42 18.27
C ARG A 142 12.48 1.29 18.46
N ARG A 143 13.04 2.00 19.44
CA ARG A 143 14.48 1.99 19.72
C ARG A 143 15.08 0.58 19.85
N GLU A 144 14.45 -0.30 20.63
CA GLU A 144 14.92 -1.69 20.81
C GLU A 144 14.95 -2.47 19.49
N ALA A 145 13.99 -2.20 18.59
CA ALA A 145 13.98 -2.82 17.27
C ALA A 145 15.09 -2.25 16.37
N CYS A 146 15.36 -0.94 16.41
CA CYS A 146 16.49 -0.34 15.69
C CYS A 146 17.84 -0.90 16.17
N GLU A 147 18.04 -1.00 17.49
CA GLU A 147 19.23 -1.60 18.11
C GLU A 147 19.39 -3.07 17.66
N TRP A 148 18.30 -3.85 17.71
CA TRP A 148 18.31 -5.23 17.26
C TRP A 148 18.63 -5.35 15.76
N LEU A 149 18.03 -4.53 14.90
CA LEU A 149 18.27 -4.55 13.45
C LEU A 149 19.74 -4.27 13.12
N LEU A 150 20.31 -3.19 13.66
CA LEU A 150 21.72 -2.83 13.44
C LEU A 150 22.67 -3.89 13.99
N GLY A 151 22.35 -4.46 15.17
CA GLY A 151 23.13 -5.54 15.77
C GLY A 151 23.09 -6.88 15.01
N ASN A 152 22.12 -7.08 14.11
CA ASN A 152 21.97 -8.30 13.31
C ASN A 152 22.36 -8.09 11.83
N GLY A 153 23.05 -7.00 11.49
CA GLY A 153 23.58 -6.76 10.15
C GLY A 153 22.61 -6.08 9.18
N CYS A 154 21.54 -5.43 9.68
CA CYS A 154 20.80 -4.47 8.88
C CYS A 154 21.71 -3.27 8.57
N HIS A 155 21.82 -2.90 7.30
CA HIS A 155 22.60 -1.73 6.89
C HIS A 155 21.97 -0.46 7.47
N TRP A 156 22.83 0.44 7.93
CA TRP A 156 22.40 1.78 8.32
C TRP A 156 22.08 2.59 7.07
N ASP A 157 20.98 3.35 7.10
CA ASP A 157 20.64 4.31 6.07
C ASP A 157 20.26 5.67 6.68
N GLU A 158 20.57 6.76 5.97
CA GLU A 158 20.19 8.12 6.38
C GLU A 158 18.66 8.29 6.40
N CYS A 159 17.95 7.47 5.62
CA CYS A 159 16.49 7.41 5.64
C CYS A 159 15.94 7.13 7.05
N ALA A 160 16.58 6.29 7.85
CA ALA A 160 16.15 6.00 9.21
C ALA A 160 16.20 7.23 10.12
N VAL A 161 17.20 8.10 9.97
CA VAL A 161 17.30 9.36 10.74
C VAL A 161 16.12 10.27 10.40
N ARG A 162 15.83 10.43 9.10
CA ARG A 162 14.70 11.23 8.60
C ARG A 162 13.37 10.63 9.01
N GLU A 163 13.22 9.32 8.94
CA GLU A 163 12.00 8.64 9.33
C GLU A 163 11.76 8.70 10.86
N ALA A 164 12.81 8.63 11.70
CA ALA A 164 12.67 8.90 13.14
C ALA A 164 12.16 10.31 13.43
N GLN A 165 12.63 11.32 12.68
CA GLN A 165 12.11 12.68 12.78
C GLN A 165 10.65 12.73 12.31
N ARG A 166 10.32 12.10 11.18
CA ARG A 166 8.94 11.94 10.68
C ARG A 166 7.99 11.27 11.68
N GLY A 167 8.53 10.38 12.52
CA GLY A 167 7.80 9.76 13.62
C GLY A 167 7.61 10.65 14.85
N GLY A 168 8.32 11.78 14.94
CA GLY A 168 8.35 12.62 16.14
C GLY A 168 9.26 12.06 17.25
N HIS A 169 10.34 11.35 16.88
CA HIS A 169 11.27 10.70 17.81
C HIS A 169 12.68 11.33 17.74
N PRO A 170 12.88 12.56 18.24
CA PRO A 170 14.14 13.30 18.10
C PRO A 170 15.29 12.64 18.86
N GLU A 171 15.06 12.03 20.03
CA GLU A 171 16.11 11.33 20.78
C GLU A 171 16.61 10.10 20.01
N LEU A 172 15.68 9.36 19.37
CA LEU A 172 16.02 8.23 18.53
C LEU A 172 16.77 8.67 17.27
N SER A 173 16.35 9.78 16.66
CA SER A 173 17.06 10.38 15.51
C SER A 173 18.49 10.76 15.86
N GLN A 174 18.70 11.41 17.02
CA GLN A 174 20.05 11.75 17.50
C GLN A 174 20.88 10.50 17.78
N TRP A 175 20.29 9.48 18.39
CA TRP A 175 20.97 8.20 18.61
C TRP A 175 21.35 7.52 17.28
N LEU A 176 20.48 7.53 16.27
CA LEU A 176 20.76 6.98 14.94
C LEU A 176 21.91 7.69 14.23
N ARG A 177 22.06 9.01 14.40
CA ARG A 177 23.20 9.78 13.86
C ARG A 177 24.52 9.47 14.55
N ASN A 178 24.47 9.11 15.83
CA ASN A 178 25.65 8.76 16.62
C ASN A 178 26.06 7.29 16.46
N GLN A 179 25.47 6.55 15.53
CA GLN A 179 25.87 5.17 15.26
C GLN A 179 27.20 5.13 14.51
N PRO A 180 28.11 4.19 14.84
CA PRO A 180 29.38 4.03 14.13
C PRO A 180 29.24 3.94 12.61
N GLN A 181 28.20 3.24 12.16
CA GLN A 181 27.88 3.03 10.73
C GLN A 181 27.45 4.33 10.01
N ALA A 182 27.05 5.37 10.74
CA ALA A 182 26.67 6.67 10.17
C ALA A 182 27.89 7.47 9.68
N ALA A 183 29.07 7.24 10.27
CA ALA A 183 30.30 7.96 9.92
C ALA A 183 30.91 7.52 8.58
N GLU A 184 30.56 6.33 8.08
CA GLU A 184 31.09 5.76 6.83
C GLU A 184 30.39 6.29 5.57
N ILE A 185 29.22 6.94 5.68
CA ILE A 185 28.32 7.26 4.55
C ILE A 185 28.25 8.77 4.23
N VAL A 186 29.01 9.63 4.93
CA VAL A 186 28.87 11.12 4.91
C VAL A 186 29.32 11.82 3.61
N ILE A 187 29.34 11.15 2.45
CA ILE A 187 29.95 11.71 1.23
C ILE A 187 28.95 12.32 0.22
N PHE A 188 27.62 12.13 0.34
CA PHE A 188 26.70 12.54 -0.76
C PHE A 188 25.36 13.22 -0.42
N SER A 189 25.03 13.60 0.83
CA SER A 189 23.73 14.27 1.09
C SER A 189 23.80 15.80 0.92
N ALA A 190 22.80 16.37 0.25
CA ALA A 190 22.73 17.81 -0.05
C ALA A 190 22.42 18.62 1.23
N PRO A 191 22.98 19.83 1.40
CA PRO A 191 22.85 20.64 2.62
C PRO A 191 21.42 21.10 2.96
N LEU A 192 20.45 20.92 2.07
CA LEU A 192 19.05 21.33 2.26
C LEU A 192 18.19 20.32 3.04
N ASP A 193 18.55 19.04 3.05
CA ASP A 193 17.75 17.99 3.68
C ASP A 193 17.62 18.13 5.22
N PRO A 194 18.69 18.48 5.97
CA PRO A 194 18.59 18.64 7.41
C PRO A 194 17.69 19.81 7.84
N LEU A 195 17.74 20.92 7.12
CA LEU A 195 16.97 22.13 7.44
C LEU A 195 15.48 21.95 7.15
N LEU A 196 15.15 21.32 6.01
CA LEU A 196 13.77 20.98 5.68
C LEU A 196 13.18 19.99 6.70
N CYS A 197 13.96 19.00 7.12
CA CYS A 197 13.55 18.07 8.17
C CYS A 197 13.35 18.77 9.52
N ALA A 198 14.19 19.76 9.87
CA ALA A 198 14.02 20.53 11.09
C ALA A 198 12.77 21.43 11.05
N ALA A 199 12.49 22.05 9.91
CA ALA A 199 11.27 22.83 9.73
C ALA A 199 10.02 21.97 9.90
N GLU A 200 10.01 20.80 9.26
CA GLU A 200 8.87 19.88 9.26
C GLU A 200 8.73 19.12 10.58
N TRP A 201 9.80 18.71 11.25
CA TRP A 201 9.74 17.74 12.36
C TRP A 201 10.50 18.12 13.63
N GLY A 202 11.43 19.07 13.55
CA GLY A 202 12.19 19.57 14.70
C GLY A 202 11.37 20.50 15.58
N ASP A 203 11.93 21.03 16.66
CA ASP A 203 11.36 22.21 17.32
C ASP A 203 11.94 23.50 16.70
N LEU A 204 11.39 24.65 17.07
CA LEU A 204 11.85 25.95 16.61
C LEU A 204 13.33 26.19 16.94
N ALA A 205 13.83 25.67 18.06
CA ALA A 205 15.22 25.82 18.47
C ALA A 205 16.18 25.03 17.56
N GLU A 206 15.81 23.81 17.17
CA GLU A 206 16.52 22.97 16.19
C GLU A 206 16.56 23.66 14.83
N LEU A 207 15.41 24.15 14.35
CA LEU A 207 15.32 24.88 13.09
C LEU A 207 16.21 26.13 13.11
N GLN A 208 16.16 26.92 14.19
CA GLN A 208 17.00 28.12 14.37
C GLN A 208 18.49 27.78 14.34
N ARG A 209 18.90 26.72 15.04
CA ARG A 209 20.31 26.30 15.11
C ARG A 209 20.84 25.84 13.75
N LEU A 210 20.09 24.99 13.05
CA LEU A 210 20.48 24.50 11.73
C LEU A 210 20.45 25.61 10.68
N HIS A 211 19.49 26.54 10.76
CA HIS A 211 19.47 27.71 9.89
C HIS A 211 20.69 28.61 10.13
N ALA A 212 21.08 28.80 11.40
CA ALA A 212 22.27 29.57 11.75
C ALA A 212 23.57 28.89 11.29
N ALA A 213 23.63 27.55 11.34
CA ALA A 213 24.76 26.78 10.82
C ALA A 213 24.85 26.85 9.28
N ALA A 214 23.71 26.79 8.59
CA ALA A 214 23.66 26.80 7.13
C ALA A 214 23.88 28.20 6.50
N PHE A 215 23.47 29.27 7.20
CA PHE A 215 23.45 30.64 6.64
C PHE A 215 24.11 31.71 7.52
N GLY A 216 24.82 31.33 8.60
CA GLY A 216 25.45 32.27 9.53
C GLY A 216 26.87 32.71 9.12
N ASN A 217 27.23 33.96 9.43
CA ASN A 217 28.55 34.55 9.15
C ASN A 217 29.59 34.30 10.26
N GLY A 218 29.52 33.19 11.01
CA GLY A 218 30.32 32.96 12.22
C GLY A 218 31.47 31.96 12.06
N ALA A 219 32.57 32.17 12.79
CA ALA A 219 33.80 31.33 12.78
C ALA A 219 33.61 29.83 13.07
N ALA A 220 32.43 29.40 13.54
CA ALA A 220 32.07 27.99 13.72
C ALA A 220 31.69 27.28 12.39
N ALA A 221 31.37 28.02 11.33
CA ALA A 221 31.11 27.47 10.00
C ALA A 221 32.35 26.84 9.34
N ALA A 222 33.55 27.13 9.85
CA ALA A 222 34.80 26.57 9.35
C ALA A 222 35.05 25.11 9.79
N ALA A 223 34.30 24.59 10.78
CA ALA A 223 34.53 23.25 11.34
C ALA A 223 33.49 22.19 10.92
N ALA A 224 32.37 22.58 10.31
CA ALA A 224 31.30 21.67 9.91
C ALA A 224 31.18 21.62 8.37
N SER A 225 31.91 20.68 7.76
CA SER A 225 31.87 20.25 6.35
C SER A 225 31.92 21.34 5.26
N ALA A 226 32.99 21.28 4.46
CA ALA A 226 33.38 22.23 3.42
C ALA A 226 32.47 22.29 2.16
N VAL A 227 31.15 22.28 2.31
CA VAL A 227 30.21 22.45 1.20
C VAL A 227 29.35 23.69 1.45
N VAL A 228 29.89 24.82 0.99
CA VAL A 228 29.20 26.06 0.63
C VAL A 228 28.37 26.70 1.77
N ALA A 229 28.99 27.65 2.48
CA ALA A 229 28.23 28.73 3.11
C ALA A 229 27.49 29.49 1.99
N ALA A 230 26.25 29.07 1.69
CA ALA A 230 25.48 29.66 0.64
C ALA A 230 25.09 31.09 1.03
N ALA A 231 25.15 32.00 0.06
CA ALA A 231 24.37 33.22 0.15
C ALA A 231 22.91 32.81 0.46
N ARG A 232 22.28 33.59 1.36
CA ARG A 232 20.86 33.61 1.77
C ARG A 232 19.93 32.66 1.00
N PRO A 233 19.01 31.94 1.68
CA PRO A 233 18.09 31.02 1.00
C PRO A 233 17.35 31.74 -0.14
N ASP A 234 17.36 31.14 -1.33
CA ASP A 234 16.59 31.65 -2.45
C ASP A 234 15.09 31.54 -2.16
N ALA A 235 14.27 32.29 -2.92
CA ALA A 235 12.83 32.32 -2.70
C ALA A 235 12.17 30.92 -2.75
N ARG A 236 12.73 30.01 -3.54
CA ARG A 236 12.25 28.62 -3.66
C ARG A 236 12.51 27.84 -2.37
N THR A 237 13.72 27.91 -1.82
CA THR A 237 14.10 27.25 -0.56
C THR A 237 13.31 27.83 0.61
N ALA A 238 13.16 29.15 0.69
CA ALA A 238 12.35 29.80 1.72
C ALA A 238 10.87 29.35 1.65
N SER A 239 10.30 29.24 0.45
CA SER A 239 8.95 28.71 0.24
C SER A 239 8.82 27.24 0.68
N GLN A 240 9.82 26.40 0.40
CA GLN A 240 9.85 25.00 0.86
C GLN A 240 9.94 24.88 2.38
N LEU A 241 10.74 25.73 3.04
CA LEU A 241 10.84 25.77 4.51
C LEU A 241 9.53 26.23 5.15
N LEU A 242 8.88 27.24 4.58
CA LEU A 242 7.54 27.68 5.02
C LEU A 242 6.52 26.55 4.88
N ALA A 243 6.56 25.81 3.77
CA ALA A 243 5.64 24.70 3.54
C ALA A 243 5.88 23.53 4.49
N ALA A 244 7.14 23.21 4.78
CA ALA A 244 7.53 22.25 5.80
C ALA A 244 7.08 22.68 7.20
N ALA A 245 7.31 23.94 7.59
CA ALA A 245 6.91 24.48 8.89
C ALA A 245 5.39 24.46 9.07
N ALA A 246 4.61 24.84 8.04
CA ALA A 246 3.15 24.80 8.08
C ALA A 246 2.59 23.37 8.17
N ALA A 247 3.30 22.40 7.60
CA ALA A 247 2.98 20.97 7.70
C ALA A 247 3.45 20.32 8.99
N SER A 248 4.15 21.05 9.85
CA SER A 248 4.80 20.46 11.01
C SER A 248 3.76 19.87 11.99
N PRO A 249 3.97 18.65 12.50
CA PRO A 249 3.11 18.06 13.51
C PRO A 249 3.48 18.57 14.92
N THR A 250 4.54 19.36 15.08
CA THR A 250 4.91 19.87 16.41
C THR A 250 4.00 21.03 16.83
N PRO A 251 3.71 21.20 18.14
CA PRO A 251 2.80 22.27 18.61
C PRO A 251 3.26 23.70 18.26
N ASP A 252 4.55 23.90 18.01
CA ASP A 252 5.19 25.17 17.68
C ASP A 252 5.21 25.47 16.17
N TRP A 253 4.49 24.71 15.34
CA TRP A 253 4.40 24.91 13.89
C TRP A 253 4.08 26.37 13.50
N ARG A 254 3.18 27.04 14.23
CA ARG A 254 2.84 28.47 14.03
C ARG A 254 4.05 29.37 14.24
N ALA A 255 4.76 29.15 15.34
CA ALA A 255 5.93 29.93 15.69
C ALA A 255 7.06 29.74 14.67
N LYS A 256 7.18 28.56 14.07
CA LYS A 256 8.11 28.32 12.95
C LYS A 256 7.72 29.11 11.69
N VAL A 257 6.44 29.11 11.32
CA VAL A 257 5.96 29.87 10.15
C VAL A 257 6.17 31.36 10.36
N GLU A 258 5.74 31.91 11.51
CA GLU A 258 5.91 33.33 11.85
C GLU A 258 7.39 33.74 11.86
N TRP A 259 8.26 32.88 12.41
CA TRP A 259 9.69 33.13 12.42
C TRP A 259 10.32 33.12 11.02
N LEU A 260 9.89 32.21 10.14
CA LEU A 260 10.36 32.14 8.75
C LEU A 260 9.85 33.34 7.92
N GLU A 261 8.60 33.75 8.09
CA GLU A 261 8.03 34.94 7.43
C GLU A 261 8.75 36.23 7.84
N GLY A 262 9.24 36.31 9.07
CA GLY A 262 10.01 37.45 9.58
C GLY A 262 11.46 37.53 9.08
N ARG A 263 11.93 36.60 8.23
CA ARG A 263 13.29 36.60 7.69
C ARG A 263 13.41 37.47 6.44
N GLU A 264 14.54 38.17 6.31
CA GLU A 264 14.89 38.87 5.07
C GLU A 264 14.98 37.88 3.91
N GLY A 265 14.22 38.12 2.83
CA GLY A 265 14.15 37.24 1.66
C GLY A 265 13.00 36.23 1.70
N ALA A 266 12.15 36.23 2.72
CA ALA A 266 10.93 35.43 2.74
C ALA A 266 9.97 35.87 1.61
N PRO A 267 9.52 34.94 0.75
CA PRO A 267 8.52 35.24 -0.26
C PRO A 267 7.18 35.60 0.40
N PRO A 268 6.38 36.51 -0.19
CA PRO A 268 5.08 36.84 0.36
C PRO A 268 4.16 35.59 0.31
N PRO A 269 3.18 35.44 1.23
CA PRO A 269 2.32 34.26 1.31
C PRO A 269 1.63 33.87 -0.01
N ARG A 270 1.26 34.85 -0.82
CA ARG A 270 0.64 34.66 -2.15
C ARG A 270 1.52 33.90 -3.15
N ASP A 271 2.84 33.97 -3.02
CA ASP A 271 3.80 33.31 -3.91
C ASP A 271 4.16 31.90 -3.41
N CYS A 272 3.61 31.49 -2.26
CA CYS A 272 3.91 30.24 -1.57
C CYS A 272 2.81 29.19 -1.79
N GLN A 273 2.66 28.73 -3.04
CA GLN A 273 1.58 27.82 -3.45
C GLN A 273 1.54 26.48 -2.68
N ASN A 274 2.70 25.97 -2.27
CA ASN A 274 2.82 24.65 -1.64
C ASN A 274 2.55 24.62 -0.13
N VAL A 275 2.46 25.77 0.53
CA VAL A 275 2.36 25.85 1.99
C VAL A 275 1.04 25.26 2.48
N PHE A 276 -0.05 25.69 1.86
CA PHE A 276 -1.38 25.21 2.21
C PHE A 276 -1.54 23.73 1.90
N PHE A 277 -1.07 23.28 0.73
CA PHE A 277 -1.16 21.88 0.31
C PHE A 277 -0.38 20.96 1.26
N ARG A 278 0.85 21.32 1.61
CA ARG A 278 1.64 20.53 2.57
C ARG A 278 0.99 20.49 3.95
N ALA A 279 0.35 21.57 4.41
CA ALA A 279 -0.40 21.57 5.66
C ALA A 279 -1.60 20.62 5.64
N VAL A 280 -2.30 20.47 4.50
CA VAL A 280 -3.36 19.46 4.32
C VAL A 280 -2.80 18.03 4.43
N LEU A 281 -1.59 17.80 3.91
CA LEU A 281 -0.91 16.50 3.98
C LEU A 281 -0.13 16.30 5.30
N ALA A 282 -0.29 17.19 6.28
CA ALA A 282 0.42 17.06 7.55
C ALA A 282 -0.06 15.80 8.30
N PRO A 283 0.85 14.99 8.87
CA PRO A 283 0.44 13.90 9.73
C PRO A 283 -0.21 14.45 11.00
N ALA A 284 -1.28 13.79 11.46
CA ALA A 284 -1.79 14.03 12.80
C ALA A 284 -0.68 13.79 13.82
N THR A 285 -0.57 14.67 14.82
CA THR A 285 0.35 14.51 15.96
C THR A 285 0.24 13.08 16.51
N PRO A 286 1.30 12.25 16.50
CA PRO A 286 1.26 10.99 17.21
C PRO A 286 1.03 11.30 18.69
N ASP A 287 -0.02 10.73 19.27
CA ASP A 287 -0.30 10.87 20.69
C ASP A 287 0.91 10.31 21.47
N ARG A 288 1.64 11.21 22.15
CA ARG A 288 2.80 10.90 22.99
C ARG A 288 2.49 9.88 24.10
N ASN A 289 1.22 9.60 24.37
CA ASN A 289 0.79 8.71 25.45
C ASN A 289 0.55 7.24 25.05
N SER A 290 0.67 6.84 23.78
CA SER A 290 0.38 5.44 23.39
C SER A 290 1.50 4.43 23.67
N THR A 291 2.64 4.82 24.26
CA THR A 291 3.80 3.91 24.48
C THR A 291 4.29 3.81 25.92
N ARG A 292 3.52 4.24 26.94
CA ARG A 292 3.79 3.87 28.34
C ARG A 292 2.88 2.71 28.78
N HIS A 293 3.38 1.47 28.71
CA HIS A 293 2.92 0.40 29.62
C HIS A 293 3.48 0.75 31.02
N HIS A 294 2.75 0.84 32.14
CA HIS A 294 1.76 -0.02 32.83
C HIS A 294 1.06 0.79 33.97
N PRO A 295 0.28 0.17 34.89
CA PRO A 295 -1.07 -0.39 34.80
C PRO A 295 -2.11 0.53 35.51
N HIS A 296 -3.39 0.17 35.39
CA HIS A 296 -4.58 0.76 36.05
C HIS A 296 -5.35 1.85 35.27
N SER A 297 -6.55 1.43 34.84
CA SER A 297 -7.82 2.16 34.79
C SER A 297 -7.79 3.66 34.45
N HIS A 298 -8.15 4.03 33.22
CA HIS A 298 -9.42 4.71 32.91
C HIS A 298 -9.48 5.11 31.41
N HIS A 299 -10.61 4.75 30.79
CA HIS A 299 -11.18 5.13 29.49
C HIS A 299 -10.47 6.21 28.62
N HIS A 300 -10.21 5.89 27.34
CA HIS A 300 -10.92 6.44 26.15
C HIS A 300 -10.47 5.76 24.85
N HIS A 301 -11.39 5.63 23.88
CA HIS A 301 -11.25 4.93 22.60
C HIS A 301 -10.29 5.62 21.63
N HIS A 302 -9.61 4.87 20.73
CA HIS A 302 -9.51 5.27 19.32
C HIS A 302 -9.13 4.18 18.31
N HIS A 303 -9.58 4.41 17.08
CA HIS A 303 -9.65 3.46 15.98
C HIS A 303 -8.38 3.40 15.10
N HIS A 304 -7.40 2.56 15.42
CA HIS A 304 -6.36 2.11 14.49
C HIS A 304 -6.85 1.01 13.51
N HIS A 305 -7.29 1.43 12.32
CA HIS A 305 -7.29 0.59 11.12
C HIS A 305 -5.93 0.73 10.44
N HIS A 306 -4.99 -0.19 10.69
CA HIS A 306 -3.78 -0.28 9.86
C HIS A 306 -4.13 -1.02 8.57
N HIS A 307 -4.22 -0.27 7.49
CA HIS A 307 -3.89 -0.72 6.15
C HIS A 307 -2.76 0.20 5.68
N ASN A 308 -1.79 -0.32 4.91
CA ASN A 308 -0.76 0.46 4.25
C ASN A 308 -1.41 1.27 3.10
N ARG A 309 -2.28 2.18 3.51
CA ARG A 309 -2.89 3.28 2.80
C ARG A 309 -2.27 4.51 3.47
N ASP A 310 -1.76 5.46 2.70
CA ASP A 310 -1.48 6.80 3.22
C ASP A 310 -2.81 7.48 3.59
N HIS A 311 -3.46 6.94 4.61
CA HIS A 311 -4.75 7.35 5.11
C HIS A 311 -4.48 8.47 6.09
N TYR A 312 -4.65 9.69 5.59
CA TYR A 312 -4.85 10.94 6.32
C TYR A 312 -6.12 10.85 7.18
N HIS A 313 -6.13 9.94 8.15
CA HIS A 313 -7.19 9.88 9.15
C HIS A 313 -6.91 10.92 10.24
N HIS A 314 -7.64 12.03 10.16
CA HIS A 314 -7.76 13.05 11.19
C HIS A 314 -8.50 12.51 12.42
N THR A 315 -7.91 11.59 13.18
CA THR A 315 -8.48 11.19 14.48
C THR A 315 -8.10 12.23 15.52
N HIS A 316 -9.08 13.04 15.91
CA HIS A 316 -8.94 14.14 16.85
C HIS A 316 -8.78 13.60 18.28
N GLY A 317 -7.61 13.82 18.88
CA GLY A 317 -7.41 13.73 20.34
C GLY A 317 -7.75 15.08 20.98
N ALA A 318 -8.25 15.06 22.22
CA ALA A 318 -8.83 16.21 22.94
C ALA A 318 -7.82 17.32 23.36
N GLY A 319 -6.78 17.57 22.58
CA GLY A 319 -5.79 18.63 22.81
C GLY A 319 -4.98 19.03 21.57
N SER A 320 -5.20 18.41 20.40
CA SER A 320 -4.58 18.85 19.14
C SER A 320 -5.47 19.86 18.43
N GLU A 321 -4.86 20.94 17.96
CA GLU A 321 -5.54 21.92 17.12
C GLU A 321 -6.11 21.22 15.88
N SER A 322 -7.40 21.40 15.57
CA SER A 322 -8.01 20.74 14.41
C SER A 322 -7.30 21.15 13.12
N LEU A 323 -7.19 20.23 12.14
CA LEU A 323 -6.63 20.56 10.82
C LEU A 323 -7.33 21.81 10.24
N LEU A 324 -8.65 21.90 10.37
CA LEU A 324 -9.42 23.04 9.88
C LEU A 324 -9.04 24.36 10.55
N SER A 325 -8.72 24.36 11.85
CA SER A 325 -8.21 25.54 12.54
C SER A 325 -6.87 26.00 11.97
N ARG A 326 -5.95 25.06 11.71
CA ARG A 326 -4.67 25.32 11.05
C ARG A 326 -4.87 25.90 9.64
N LEU A 327 -5.75 25.29 8.84
CA LEU A 327 -6.04 25.75 7.47
C LEU A 327 -6.69 27.14 7.44
N ARG A 328 -7.63 27.42 8.35
CA ARG A 328 -8.23 28.76 8.51
C ARG A 328 -7.18 29.81 8.85
N TRP A 329 -6.24 29.49 9.74
CA TRP A 329 -5.16 30.40 10.10
C TRP A 329 -4.26 30.72 8.90
N LEU A 330 -3.86 29.70 8.13
CA LEU A 330 -3.07 29.91 6.90
C LEU A 330 -3.83 30.75 5.88
N ARG A 331 -5.15 30.52 5.74
CA ARG A 331 -5.98 31.29 4.81
C ARG A 331 -6.05 32.77 5.17
N GLN A 332 -6.21 33.10 6.46
CA GLN A 332 -6.24 34.47 6.96
C GLN A 332 -4.93 35.24 6.68
N ARG A 333 -3.80 34.54 6.56
CA ARG A 333 -2.49 35.14 6.21
C ARG A 333 -2.28 35.37 4.72
N GLY A 334 -3.24 34.97 3.88
CA GLY A 334 -3.19 35.20 2.43
C GLY A 334 -2.46 34.10 1.65
N TYR A 335 -2.24 32.92 2.25
CA TYR A 335 -1.78 31.76 1.49
C TYR A 335 -2.88 31.30 0.49
N PRO A 336 -2.51 30.98 -0.76
CA PRO A 336 -3.46 30.58 -1.79
C PRO A 336 -4.02 29.18 -1.51
N LEU A 337 -5.28 28.95 -1.92
CA LEU A 337 -5.87 27.63 -1.94
C LEU A 337 -5.26 26.84 -3.11
N PRO A 338 -4.74 25.63 -2.90
CA PRO A 338 -4.19 24.82 -3.97
C PRO A 338 -5.28 23.94 -4.58
N ASP A 339 -5.26 23.81 -5.90
CA ASP A 339 -6.16 22.92 -6.64
C ASP A 339 -6.02 21.45 -6.16
N ASP A 340 -4.82 21.07 -5.70
CA ASP A 340 -4.49 19.73 -5.19
C ASP A 340 -5.13 19.40 -3.82
N ALA A 341 -5.63 20.40 -3.05
CA ALA A 341 -6.26 20.12 -1.76
C ALA A 341 -7.59 19.36 -1.92
N ILE A 342 -8.34 19.64 -2.99
CA ILE A 342 -9.59 18.91 -3.30
C ILE A 342 -9.25 17.48 -3.69
N TRP A 343 -8.14 17.24 -4.40
CA TRP A 343 -7.65 15.90 -4.69
C TRP A 343 -7.34 15.12 -3.41
N ALA A 344 -6.67 15.73 -2.44
CA ALA A 344 -6.36 15.10 -1.16
C ALA A 344 -7.64 14.72 -0.38
N ALA A 345 -8.63 15.61 -0.35
CA ALA A 345 -9.94 15.33 0.24
C ALA A 345 -10.67 14.19 -0.49
N GLY A 346 -10.63 14.18 -1.83
CA GLY A 346 -11.19 13.12 -2.67
C GLY A 346 -10.54 11.75 -2.42
N ARG A 347 -9.21 11.71 -2.33
CA ARG A 347 -8.44 10.50 -2.03
C ARG A 347 -8.72 9.95 -0.63
N ALA A 348 -8.86 10.82 0.36
CA ALA A 348 -9.09 10.43 1.75
C ALA A 348 -10.56 10.12 2.07
N GLY A 349 -11.49 10.59 1.24
CA GLY A 349 -12.92 10.54 1.54
C GLY A 349 -13.36 11.58 2.58
N ASP A 350 -12.57 12.64 2.77
CA ASP A 350 -12.78 13.63 3.83
C ASP A 350 -13.81 14.69 3.40
N MET A 351 -15.07 14.41 3.76
CA MET A 351 -16.19 15.31 3.47
C MET A 351 -16.10 16.65 4.17
N GLU A 352 -15.46 16.72 5.34
CA GLU A 352 -15.37 17.94 6.14
C GLU A 352 -14.34 18.90 5.52
N LEU A 353 -13.18 18.37 5.15
CA LEU A 353 -12.17 19.10 4.39
C LEU A 353 -12.72 19.56 3.03
N LEU A 354 -13.42 18.69 2.30
CA LEU A 354 -14.02 19.04 1.02
C LEU A 354 -15.04 20.18 1.15
N ALA A 355 -15.94 20.10 2.13
CA ALA A 355 -16.95 21.14 2.35
C ALA A 355 -16.30 22.49 2.68
N PHE A 356 -15.24 22.49 3.50
CA PHE A 356 -14.47 23.70 3.78
C PHE A 356 -13.81 24.29 2.53
N LEU A 357 -13.14 23.47 1.72
CA LEU A 357 -12.47 23.94 0.50
C LEU A 357 -13.46 24.54 -0.51
N LEU A 358 -14.62 23.90 -0.69
CA LEU A 358 -15.68 24.42 -1.57
C LEU A 358 -16.27 25.73 -1.04
N ALA A 359 -16.46 25.86 0.27
CA ALA A 359 -16.94 27.10 0.90
C ALA A 359 -15.95 28.27 0.75
N GLU A 360 -14.65 27.98 0.76
CA GLU A 360 -13.58 28.95 0.54
C GLU A 360 -13.37 29.31 -0.95
N GLY A 361 -14.18 28.74 -1.84
CA GLY A 361 -14.21 29.06 -3.28
C GLY A 361 -13.27 28.21 -4.15
N ALA A 362 -12.73 27.10 -3.64
CA ALA A 362 -11.93 26.18 -4.44
C ALA A 362 -12.79 25.51 -5.51
N ARG A 363 -12.29 25.41 -6.75
CA ARG A 363 -13.03 24.81 -7.86
C ARG A 363 -12.63 23.34 -8.04
N PRO A 364 -13.60 22.41 -8.06
CA PRO A 364 -13.29 20.98 -8.16
C PRO A 364 -12.81 20.60 -9.57
N GLY A 365 -11.58 20.08 -9.66
CA GLY A 365 -11.02 19.50 -10.88
C GLY A 365 -11.33 18.00 -11.06
N PRO A 366 -11.15 17.45 -12.28
CA PRO A 366 -11.44 16.04 -12.58
C PRO A 366 -10.56 15.07 -11.77
N GLU A 367 -9.34 15.47 -11.42
CA GLU A 367 -8.42 14.67 -10.61
C GLU A 367 -9.00 14.27 -9.24
N ALA A 368 -9.73 15.17 -8.59
CA ALA A 368 -10.37 14.87 -7.32
C ALA A 368 -11.50 13.83 -7.46
N ALA A 369 -12.23 13.88 -8.58
CA ALA A 369 -13.24 12.89 -8.89
C ALA A 369 -12.60 11.53 -9.20
N LEU A 370 -11.51 11.49 -9.98
CA LEU A 370 -10.76 10.26 -10.27
C LEU A 370 -10.24 9.59 -8.99
N ALA A 371 -9.69 10.38 -8.06
CA ALA A 371 -9.26 9.89 -6.76
C ALA A 371 -10.45 9.34 -5.96
N ALA A 372 -11.52 10.11 -5.80
CA ALA A 372 -12.71 9.69 -5.06
C ALA A 372 -13.33 8.41 -5.65
N ALA A 373 -13.34 8.27 -6.97
CA ALA A 373 -13.83 7.07 -7.65
C ALA A 373 -12.95 5.85 -7.39
N SER A 374 -11.63 5.99 -7.53
CA SER A 374 -10.66 4.91 -7.30
C SER A 374 -10.70 4.37 -5.87
N PHE A 375 -11.01 5.23 -4.89
CA PHE A 375 -11.05 4.87 -3.47
C PHE A 375 -12.47 4.61 -2.92
N GLY A 376 -13.51 4.71 -3.76
CA GLY A 376 -14.87 4.29 -3.40
C GLY A 376 -15.69 5.33 -2.63
N HIS A 377 -15.31 6.61 -2.70
CA HIS A 377 -15.92 7.69 -1.93
C HIS A 377 -17.11 8.32 -2.67
N LEU A 378 -18.23 7.58 -2.73
CA LEU A 378 -19.47 8.00 -3.43
C LEU A 378 -20.02 9.35 -2.91
N ALA A 379 -19.95 9.60 -1.61
CA ALA A 379 -20.39 10.86 -1.01
C ALA A 379 -19.58 12.07 -1.52
N VAL A 380 -18.25 11.90 -1.62
CA VAL A 380 -17.35 12.93 -2.16
C VAL A 380 -17.66 13.17 -3.64
N LEU A 381 -17.81 12.11 -4.44
CA LEU A 381 -18.20 12.24 -5.85
C LEU A 381 -19.52 12.98 -6.04
N SER A 382 -20.51 12.69 -5.19
CA SER A 382 -21.81 13.37 -5.23
C SER A 382 -21.67 14.87 -4.92
N ALA A 383 -20.85 15.23 -3.93
CA ALA A 383 -20.57 16.60 -3.57
C ALA A 383 -19.77 17.34 -4.65
N LEU A 384 -18.78 16.69 -5.27
CA LEU A 384 -18.02 17.25 -6.40
C LEU A 384 -18.94 17.55 -7.59
N ARG A 385 -19.88 16.64 -7.90
CA ARG A 385 -20.89 16.87 -8.94
C ARG A 385 -21.78 18.08 -8.62
N ALA A 386 -22.26 18.18 -7.38
CA ALA A 386 -23.09 19.30 -6.94
C ALA A 386 -22.34 20.64 -7.01
N ALA A 387 -21.01 20.62 -6.84
CA ALA A 387 -20.13 21.77 -7.01
C ALA A 387 -19.76 22.07 -8.48
N GLY A 388 -20.34 21.37 -9.45
CA GLY A 388 -20.15 21.60 -10.88
C GLY A 388 -18.95 20.87 -11.50
N CYS A 389 -18.37 19.86 -10.84
CA CYS A 389 -17.30 19.05 -11.40
C CYS A 389 -17.86 18.14 -12.53
N PRO A 390 -17.28 18.14 -13.74
CA PRO A 390 -17.68 17.25 -14.81
C PRO A 390 -17.34 15.80 -14.47
N LEU A 391 -18.34 14.92 -14.50
CA LEU A 391 -18.21 13.49 -14.18
C LEU A 391 -18.50 12.59 -15.38
N ASP A 392 -18.53 13.15 -16.58
CA ASP A 392 -18.87 12.53 -17.86
C ASP A 392 -17.65 11.96 -18.61
N SER A 393 -16.54 11.73 -17.91
CA SER A 393 -15.33 11.13 -18.49
C SER A 393 -15.30 9.61 -18.38
N LEU A 394 -14.87 8.93 -19.45
CA LEU A 394 -14.60 7.50 -19.42
C LEU A 394 -13.44 7.14 -18.47
N ASP A 395 -12.49 8.06 -18.24
CA ASP A 395 -11.41 7.85 -17.28
C ASP A 395 -11.92 7.73 -15.84
N LEU A 396 -13.04 8.41 -15.53
CA LEU A 396 -13.72 8.25 -14.24
C LEU A 396 -14.31 6.86 -14.06
N LEU A 397 -14.84 6.28 -15.14
CA LEU A 397 -15.33 4.91 -15.12
C LEU A 397 -14.17 3.90 -15.01
N HIS A 398 -13.04 4.13 -15.68
CA HIS A 398 -11.81 3.33 -15.52
C HIS A 398 -11.28 3.37 -14.08
N ALA A 399 -11.25 4.55 -13.47
CA ALA A 399 -10.85 4.75 -12.08
C ALA A 399 -11.78 3.99 -11.10
N ALA A 400 -13.10 4.14 -11.27
CA ALA A 400 -14.09 3.42 -10.46
C ALA A 400 -13.96 1.90 -10.60
N ALA A 401 -13.77 1.41 -11.83
CA ALA A 401 -13.59 -0.01 -12.15
C ALA A 401 -12.31 -0.56 -11.50
N SER A 402 -11.19 0.14 -11.63
CA SER A 402 -9.91 -0.20 -10.98
C SER A 402 -10.02 -0.27 -9.46
N GLY A 403 -10.84 0.59 -8.85
CA GLY A 403 -11.12 0.59 -7.42
C GLY A 403 -11.98 -0.60 -6.95
N GLY A 404 -12.74 -1.23 -7.86
CA GLY A 404 -13.59 -2.37 -7.54
C GLY A 404 -14.82 -2.03 -6.69
N HIS A 405 -15.23 -0.76 -6.66
CA HIS A 405 -16.35 -0.29 -5.85
C HIS A 405 -17.64 -0.25 -6.68
N LEU A 406 -18.41 -1.35 -6.64
CA LEU A 406 -19.60 -1.54 -7.50
C LEU A 406 -20.58 -0.36 -7.46
N ALA A 407 -20.89 0.18 -6.28
CA ALA A 407 -21.81 1.31 -6.13
C ALA A 407 -21.30 2.59 -6.84
N VAL A 408 -19.98 2.81 -6.85
CA VAL A 408 -19.37 3.93 -7.58
C VAL A 408 -19.37 3.68 -9.07
N VAL A 409 -19.04 2.45 -9.51
CA VAL A 409 -19.10 2.06 -10.92
C VAL A 409 -20.52 2.25 -11.48
N GLN A 410 -21.53 1.81 -10.74
CA GLN A 410 -22.94 2.01 -11.08
C GLN A 410 -23.29 3.49 -11.21
N TYR A 411 -22.93 4.29 -10.19
CA TYR A 411 -23.19 5.74 -10.21
C TYR A 411 -22.54 6.44 -11.40
N VAL A 412 -21.26 6.17 -11.69
CA VAL A 412 -20.55 6.80 -12.81
C VAL A 412 -21.11 6.31 -14.16
N TRP A 413 -21.45 5.03 -14.27
CA TRP A 413 -22.08 4.49 -15.47
C TRP A 413 -23.41 5.18 -15.79
N ASP A 414 -24.26 5.38 -14.77
CA ASP A 414 -25.54 6.07 -14.93
C ASP A 414 -25.35 7.54 -15.32
N VAL A 415 -24.33 8.21 -14.77
CA VAL A 415 -23.96 9.58 -15.17
C VAL A 415 -23.58 9.66 -16.65
N LEU A 416 -22.76 8.73 -17.13
CA LEU A 416 -22.35 8.66 -18.53
C LEU A 416 -23.53 8.34 -19.45
N ALA A 417 -24.43 7.45 -19.04
CA ALA A 417 -25.62 7.10 -19.80
C ALA A 417 -26.61 8.27 -19.95
N LEU A 418 -26.65 9.19 -18.97
CA LEU A 418 -27.48 10.40 -19.02
C LEU A 418 -26.86 11.54 -19.84
N GLY A 419 -25.54 11.53 -20.06
CA GLY A 419 -24.81 12.56 -20.81
C GLY A 419 -24.99 12.50 -22.34
N ASP A 420 -25.35 11.34 -22.89
CA ASP A 420 -25.53 11.11 -24.34
C ASP A 420 -26.87 11.69 -24.90
N GLY A 421 -27.60 12.47 -24.09
CA GLY A 421 -28.89 13.09 -24.44
C GLY A 421 -28.90 14.62 -24.45
N GLY A 422 -27.75 15.28 -24.32
CA GLY A 422 -27.64 16.71 -24.04
C GLY A 422 -27.19 17.61 -25.20
N GLY A 423 -27.76 17.47 -26.39
CA GLY A 423 -27.56 18.39 -27.51
C GLY A 423 -28.87 18.61 -28.25
N GLY A 424 -29.56 19.72 -27.97
CA GLY A 424 -30.88 20.03 -28.52
C GLY A 424 -30.91 20.10 -30.05
N GLY A 425 -31.81 19.31 -30.63
CA GLY A 425 -32.21 19.36 -32.03
C GLY A 425 -33.41 18.44 -32.22
N GLU A 426 -34.61 19.03 -32.17
CA GLU A 426 -35.87 18.35 -32.49
C GLU A 426 -35.83 17.76 -33.91
N GLY A 427 -36.20 16.49 -34.05
CA GLY A 427 -36.36 15.82 -35.34
C GLY A 427 -36.59 14.32 -35.14
N GLY A 428 -37.83 13.87 -35.35
CA GLY A 428 -38.30 12.55 -34.91
C GLY A 428 -37.89 11.35 -35.76
N GLY A 429 -38.38 10.17 -35.36
CA GLY A 429 -38.31 8.93 -36.14
C GLY A 429 -37.67 7.78 -35.37
N GLY A 430 -38.46 6.77 -35.01
CA GLY A 430 -38.05 5.62 -34.20
C GLY A 430 -37.06 4.65 -34.86
N GLY A 431 -36.58 3.68 -34.07
CA GLY A 431 -35.84 2.54 -34.57
C GLY A 431 -35.06 1.80 -33.48
N ARG A 432 -35.48 0.58 -33.18
CA ARG A 432 -34.76 -0.39 -32.36
C ARG A 432 -33.49 -0.88 -33.08
N GLY A 433 -32.42 -1.11 -32.32
CA GLY A 433 -31.36 -2.10 -32.61
C GLY A 433 -30.34 -1.74 -33.70
N GLY A 434 -29.05 -1.76 -33.38
CA GLY A 434 -28.00 -1.71 -34.40
C GLY A 434 -26.59 -1.52 -33.82
N GLY A 435 -25.71 -2.47 -34.11
CA GLY A 435 -24.37 -2.63 -33.55
C GLY A 435 -23.43 -1.43 -33.60
N ARG A 436 -22.55 -1.33 -32.60
CA ARG A 436 -21.28 -0.60 -32.72
C ARG A 436 -20.21 -1.55 -33.28
N ARG A 437 -19.98 -1.49 -34.59
CA ARG A 437 -18.76 -1.94 -35.27
C ARG A 437 -18.03 -0.72 -35.80
N GLY A 438 -16.73 -0.63 -35.51
CA GLY A 438 -15.74 0.03 -36.36
C GLY A 438 -15.29 1.43 -35.90
N GLY A 439 -14.06 1.50 -35.40
CA GLY A 439 -13.30 2.74 -35.17
C GLY A 439 -12.05 2.44 -34.35
N ALA A 440 -10.91 2.24 -35.01
CA ALA A 440 -9.62 2.03 -34.36
C ALA A 440 -9.12 3.35 -33.75
N GLY A 441 -8.72 3.30 -32.47
CA GLY A 441 -8.06 4.39 -31.75
C GLY A 441 -8.95 5.14 -30.76
N GLY A 442 -8.88 4.77 -29.47
CA GLY A 442 -9.46 5.51 -28.33
C GLY A 442 -10.45 4.68 -27.51
N GLY A 443 -10.13 4.47 -26.22
CA GLY A 443 -10.81 3.60 -25.25
C GLY A 443 -12.32 3.43 -25.41
N GLY A 444 -12.75 2.24 -25.85
CA GLY A 444 -14.16 1.82 -25.81
C GLY A 444 -14.49 1.03 -24.55
N PRO A 445 -15.75 0.60 -24.34
CA PRO A 445 -16.19 -0.18 -23.17
C PRO A 445 -15.40 -1.48 -22.92
N ARG A 446 -14.62 -1.95 -23.91
CA ARG A 446 -13.68 -3.07 -23.77
C ARG A 446 -12.57 -2.78 -22.75
N SER A 447 -12.05 -1.55 -22.68
CA SER A 447 -10.97 -1.21 -21.74
C SER A 447 -11.45 -1.18 -20.29
N VAL A 448 -12.75 -0.92 -20.05
CA VAL A 448 -13.30 -0.82 -18.69
C VAL A 448 -13.22 -2.14 -17.94
N LEU A 449 -13.47 -3.26 -18.64
CA LEU A 449 -13.39 -4.57 -18.02
C LEU A 449 -11.95 -4.96 -17.67
N THR A 450 -10.98 -4.57 -18.49
CA THR A 450 -9.54 -4.74 -18.22
C THR A 450 -9.11 -3.97 -16.97
N HIS A 451 -9.57 -2.72 -16.79
CA HIS A 451 -9.33 -1.97 -15.55
C HIS A 451 -10.02 -2.59 -14.33
N ALA A 452 -11.23 -3.12 -14.49
CA ALA A 452 -11.92 -3.83 -13.41
C ALA A 452 -11.15 -5.09 -12.94
N ALA A 453 -10.42 -5.75 -13.84
CA ALA A 453 -9.62 -6.92 -13.50
C ALA A 453 -8.51 -6.59 -12.48
N CYS A 454 -7.95 -5.38 -12.52
CA CYS A 454 -6.96 -4.91 -11.54
C CYS A 454 -7.49 -4.93 -10.09
N SER A 455 -8.80 -4.75 -9.90
CA SER A 455 -9.42 -4.75 -8.58
C SER A 455 -9.55 -6.16 -7.97
N GLY A 456 -9.51 -7.20 -8.82
CA GLY A 456 -9.80 -8.58 -8.44
C GLY A 456 -11.26 -8.84 -8.04
N ARG A 457 -12.18 -7.89 -8.24
CA ARG A 457 -13.60 -8.01 -7.83
C ARG A 457 -14.44 -8.62 -8.94
N VAL A 458 -14.73 -9.92 -8.81
CA VAL A 458 -15.60 -10.66 -9.74
C VAL A 458 -16.99 -10.03 -9.86
N GLU A 459 -17.54 -9.44 -8.80
CA GLU A 459 -18.82 -8.74 -8.84
C GLU A 459 -18.83 -7.58 -9.85
N VAL A 460 -17.76 -6.78 -9.88
CA VAL A 460 -17.63 -5.65 -10.82
C VAL A 460 -17.41 -6.15 -12.24
N LEU A 461 -16.56 -7.18 -12.40
CA LEU A 461 -16.34 -7.84 -13.69
C LEU A 461 -17.64 -8.40 -14.28
N ALA A 462 -18.42 -9.12 -13.47
CA ALA A 462 -19.69 -9.69 -13.89
C ALA A 462 -20.69 -8.61 -14.29
N TRP A 463 -20.85 -7.58 -13.45
CA TRP A 463 -21.78 -6.48 -13.71
C TRP A 463 -21.48 -5.70 -15.00
N LEU A 464 -20.18 -5.49 -15.30
CA LEU A 464 -19.73 -4.85 -16.54
C LEU A 464 -19.92 -5.78 -17.75
N ALA A 465 -19.62 -7.07 -17.60
CA ALA A 465 -19.78 -8.05 -18.67
C ALA A 465 -21.25 -8.22 -19.09
N GLU A 466 -22.19 -8.17 -18.15
CA GLU A 466 -23.64 -8.17 -18.41
C GLU A 466 -24.09 -6.97 -19.27
N ARG A 467 -23.31 -5.88 -19.27
CA ARG A 467 -23.56 -4.66 -20.07
C ARG A 467 -22.85 -4.66 -21.41
N GLY A 468 -22.30 -5.80 -21.83
CA GLY A 468 -21.66 -5.97 -23.14
C GLY A 468 -20.19 -5.55 -23.19
N CYS A 469 -19.55 -5.29 -22.03
CA CYS A 469 -18.10 -5.12 -21.98
C CYS A 469 -17.43 -6.47 -22.23
N ALA A 470 -16.69 -6.60 -23.34
CA ALA A 470 -16.01 -7.84 -23.70
C ALA A 470 -14.67 -7.97 -22.96
N ALA A 471 -14.37 -9.18 -22.48
CA ALA A 471 -13.06 -9.56 -21.97
C ALA A 471 -12.17 -10.08 -23.11
N ASP A 472 -10.86 -9.86 -22.99
CA ASP A 472 -9.85 -10.43 -23.87
C ASP A 472 -8.59 -10.83 -23.09
N GLY A 473 -7.53 -11.23 -23.81
CA GLY A 473 -6.27 -11.63 -23.21
C GLY A 473 -5.61 -10.56 -22.35
N ALA A 474 -5.86 -9.27 -22.63
CA ALA A 474 -5.36 -8.18 -21.79
C ALA A 474 -6.11 -8.12 -20.45
N THR A 475 -7.43 -8.35 -20.46
CA THR A 475 -8.21 -8.50 -19.21
C THR A 475 -7.68 -9.66 -18.37
N PHE A 476 -7.31 -10.79 -19.00
CA PHE A 476 -6.73 -11.94 -18.31
C PHE A 476 -5.34 -11.64 -17.73
N LEU A 477 -4.49 -10.96 -18.50
CA LEU A 477 -3.17 -10.53 -18.03
C LEU A 477 -3.29 -9.60 -16.82
N GLU A 478 -4.19 -8.61 -16.84
CA GLU A 478 -4.40 -7.71 -15.70
C GLU A 478 -4.90 -8.44 -14.44
N ALA A 479 -5.78 -9.44 -14.59
CA ALA A 479 -6.18 -10.29 -13.46
C ALA A 479 -4.99 -11.08 -12.88
N ALA A 480 -4.06 -11.54 -13.74
CA ALA A 480 -2.84 -12.22 -13.32
C ALA A 480 -1.84 -11.26 -12.65
N VAL A 481 -1.69 -10.02 -13.14
CA VAL A 481 -0.86 -8.97 -12.53
C VAL A 481 -1.42 -8.58 -11.16
N ALA A 482 -2.74 -8.43 -11.04
CA ALA A 482 -3.41 -8.21 -9.75
C ALA A 482 -3.27 -9.40 -8.80
N GLY A 483 -3.11 -10.59 -9.37
CA GLY A 483 -2.91 -11.84 -8.65
C GLY A 483 -4.17 -12.35 -7.95
N CYS A 484 -5.35 -12.19 -8.55
CA CYS A 484 -6.61 -12.69 -7.99
C CYS A 484 -7.00 -14.03 -8.67
N GLU A 485 -6.91 -15.15 -7.93
CA GLU A 485 -7.22 -16.48 -8.47
C GLU A 485 -8.68 -16.59 -8.91
N GLU A 486 -9.61 -16.04 -8.12
CA GLU A 486 -11.04 -16.09 -8.42
C GLU A 486 -11.37 -15.34 -9.72
N ALA A 487 -10.72 -14.20 -9.97
CA ALA A 487 -10.90 -13.44 -11.20
C ALA A 487 -10.37 -14.20 -12.43
N LEU A 488 -9.22 -14.86 -12.28
CA LEU A 488 -8.64 -15.71 -13.34
C LEU A 488 -9.53 -16.91 -13.66
N GLU A 489 -10.03 -17.60 -12.63
CA GLU A 489 -10.94 -18.73 -12.78
C GLU A 489 -12.26 -18.29 -13.42
N TRP A 490 -12.78 -17.12 -13.03
CA TRP A 490 -13.98 -16.54 -13.63
C TRP A 490 -13.81 -16.20 -15.11
N LEU A 491 -12.66 -15.63 -15.51
CA LEU A 491 -12.34 -15.34 -16.91
C LEU A 491 -12.15 -16.62 -17.73
N ALA A 492 -11.40 -17.60 -17.19
CA ALA A 492 -11.16 -18.88 -17.85
C ALA A 492 -12.45 -19.68 -18.06
N ALA A 493 -13.37 -19.66 -17.09
CA ALA A 493 -14.70 -20.29 -17.22
C ALA A 493 -15.54 -19.71 -18.36
N ARG A 494 -15.21 -18.50 -18.83
CA ARG A 494 -15.86 -17.81 -19.96
C ARG A 494 -15.11 -17.98 -21.28
N GLY A 495 -14.10 -18.86 -21.30
CA GLY A 495 -13.25 -19.09 -22.47
C GLY A 495 -12.25 -17.97 -22.75
N VAL A 496 -12.05 -17.06 -21.79
CA VAL A 496 -11.03 -16.00 -21.91
C VAL A 496 -9.74 -16.57 -21.35
N GLY A 497 -8.77 -16.80 -22.24
CA GLY A 497 -7.42 -17.23 -21.88
C GLY A 497 -6.39 -16.12 -22.06
N PRO A 498 -5.17 -16.32 -21.57
CA PRO A 498 -4.05 -15.44 -21.87
C PRO A 498 -3.64 -15.57 -23.34
N GLY A 499 -2.81 -14.64 -23.81
CA GLY A 499 -2.11 -14.82 -25.08
C GLY A 499 -1.07 -15.95 -25.01
N ASP A 500 -0.55 -16.34 -26.17
CA ASP A 500 0.47 -17.38 -26.31
C ASP A 500 1.90 -16.87 -26.03
N ASP A 501 2.06 -15.74 -25.34
CA ASP A 501 3.37 -15.10 -25.08
C ASP A 501 4.00 -15.45 -23.73
N GLY A 502 3.24 -16.11 -22.85
CA GLY A 502 3.66 -16.50 -21.50
C GLY A 502 3.74 -15.33 -20.50
N GLU A 503 3.27 -14.13 -20.86
CA GLU A 503 3.41 -12.91 -20.04
C GLU A 503 2.78 -13.02 -18.63
N PRO A 504 1.64 -13.71 -18.42
CA PRO A 504 1.09 -13.91 -17.08
C PRO A 504 2.06 -14.64 -16.13
N TYR A 505 2.84 -15.61 -16.64
CA TYR A 505 3.84 -16.30 -15.82
C TYR A 505 5.00 -15.38 -15.46
N VAL A 506 5.47 -14.56 -16.40
CA VAL A 506 6.54 -13.58 -16.16
C VAL A 506 6.10 -12.57 -15.11
N SER A 507 4.88 -12.04 -15.23
CA SER A 507 4.30 -11.09 -14.27
C SER A 507 4.16 -11.69 -12.87
N ALA A 508 3.59 -12.90 -12.76
CA ALA A 508 3.40 -13.57 -11.48
C ALA A 508 4.74 -13.94 -10.83
N ALA A 509 5.73 -14.40 -11.59
CA ALA A 509 7.06 -14.71 -11.08
C ALA A 509 7.81 -13.45 -10.62
N ARG A 510 7.79 -12.36 -11.40
CA ARG A 510 8.36 -11.05 -11.02
C ARG A 510 7.77 -10.53 -9.71
N ASN A 511 6.47 -10.70 -9.54
CA ASN A 511 5.75 -10.29 -8.33
C ASN A 511 5.92 -11.26 -7.15
N GLY A 512 6.54 -12.41 -7.38
CA GLY A 512 6.70 -13.43 -6.36
C GLY A 512 5.40 -14.10 -5.92
N ASP A 513 4.44 -14.19 -6.84
CA ASP A 513 3.08 -14.66 -6.59
C ASP A 513 2.90 -16.13 -6.97
N LEU A 514 3.27 -16.99 -6.03
CA LEU A 514 3.21 -18.45 -6.21
C LEU A 514 1.75 -18.96 -6.34
N ALA A 515 0.78 -18.31 -5.71
CA ALA A 515 -0.64 -18.62 -5.84
C ALA A 515 -1.11 -18.43 -7.28
N THR A 516 -0.79 -17.26 -7.86
CA THR A 516 -1.12 -16.98 -9.27
C THR A 516 -0.39 -17.91 -10.22
N LEU A 517 0.90 -18.17 -10.00
CA LEU A 517 1.67 -19.15 -10.79
C LEU A 517 1.00 -20.54 -10.80
N ARG A 518 0.59 -21.04 -9.63
CA ARG A 518 -0.13 -22.32 -9.51
C ARG A 518 -1.51 -22.28 -10.17
N CYS A 519 -2.23 -21.17 -10.03
CA CYS A 519 -3.53 -20.97 -10.67
C CYS A 519 -3.41 -21.01 -12.20
N LEU A 520 -2.43 -20.31 -12.79
CA LEU A 520 -2.17 -20.33 -14.24
C LEU A 520 -1.91 -21.75 -14.76
N ARG A 521 -1.15 -22.57 -14.02
CA ARG A 521 -0.94 -24.00 -14.37
C ARG A 521 -2.21 -24.82 -14.25
N ARG A 522 -2.98 -24.64 -13.18
CA ARG A 522 -4.26 -25.33 -12.96
C ARG A 522 -5.27 -25.01 -14.09
N LEU A 523 -5.24 -23.79 -14.60
CA LEU A 523 -6.04 -23.34 -15.74
C LEU A 523 -5.51 -23.80 -17.12
N GLY A 524 -4.34 -24.46 -17.17
CA GLY A 524 -3.76 -24.93 -18.43
C GLY A 524 -3.19 -23.83 -19.32
N CYS A 525 -2.80 -22.68 -18.76
CA CYS A 525 -2.29 -21.55 -19.54
C CYS A 525 -0.98 -21.93 -20.27
N PRO A 526 -0.81 -21.57 -21.56
CA PRO A 526 0.38 -21.89 -22.33
C PRO A 526 1.61 -21.14 -21.79
N TRP A 527 2.78 -21.80 -21.83
CA TRP A 527 4.06 -21.17 -21.47
C TRP A 527 4.52 -20.13 -22.50
N GLY A 528 4.00 -20.20 -23.72
CA GLY A 528 4.46 -19.41 -24.86
C GLY A 528 5.77 -19.92 -25.47
N PRO A 529 6.54 -19.05 -26.16
CA PRO A 529 7.78 -19.45 -26.83
C PRO A 529 8.79 -20.08 -25.86
N GLU A 530 9.46 -21.13 -26.32
CA GLU A 530 10.46 -21.85 -25.53
C GLU A 530 11.55 -20.91 -24.98
N GLY A 531 11.91 -21.10 -23.71
CA GLY A 531 12.95 -20.31 -23.04
C GLY A 531 12.56 -18.87 -22.66
N ARG A 532 11.51 -18.29 -23.25
CA ARG A 532 11.12 -16.88 -23.01
C ARG A 532 10.78 -16.60 -21.55
N VAL A 533 9.85 -17.37 -20.97
CA VAL A 533 9.38 -17.15 -19.59
C VAL A 533 10.55 -17.25 -18.62
N PHE A 534 11.38 -18.29 -18.75
CA PHE A 534 12.52 -18.49 -17.87
C PHE A 534 13.58 -17.39 -18.00
N ALA A 535 13.93 -16.99 -19.23
CA ALA A 535 14.91 -15.93 -19.48
C ALA A 535 14.45 -14.57 -18.93
N LEU A 536 13.20 -14.17 -19.20
CA LEU A 536 12.64 -12.91 -18.68
C LEU A 536 12.52 -12.94 -17.15
N CYS A 537 12.09 -14.05 -16.56
CA CYS A 537 12.08 -14.20 -15.11
C CYS A 537 13.49 -14.08 -14.54
N GLY A 538 14.49 -14.74 -15.14
CA GLY A 538 15.88 -14.64 -14.72
C GLY A 538 16.43 -13.21 -14.76
N TYR A 539 15.99 -12.41 -15.73
CA TYR A 539 16.37 -11.00 -15.84
C TYR A 539 15.65 -10.11 -14.80
N TYR A 540 14.34 -10.28 -14.63
CA TYR A 540 13.51 -9.37 -13.82
C TYR A 540 13.40 -9.73 -12.34
N VAL A 541 13.50 -11.01 -11.98
CA VAL A 541 13.33 -11.48 -10.60
C VAL A 541 14.54 -11.13 -9.74
N GLY A 542 15.69 -10.77 -10.34
CA GLY A 542 16.92 -10.52 -9.60
C GLY A 542 17.32 -11.75 -8.77
N ARG A 543 18.08 -11.54 -7.68
CA ARG A 543 18.65 -12.58 -6.79
C ARG A 543 17.61 -13.40 -5.98
N SER A 544 16.44 -13.73 -6.53
CA SER A 544 15.48 -14.63 -5.90
C SER A 544 15.34 -15.90 -6.71
N TRP A 545 15.94 -16.98 -6.20
CA TRP A 545 15.91 -18.30 -6.81
C TRP A 545 14.52 -18.97 -6.80
N ALA A 546 13.69 -18.67 -5.80
CA ALA A 546 12.47 -19.44 -5.55
C ALA A 546 11.42 -19.43 -6.69
N PRO A 547 11.12 -18.30 -7.37
CA PRO A 547 10.23 -18.32 -8.54
C PRO A 547 10.78 -19.16 -9.70
N LEU A 548 12.10 -19.09 -9.94
CA LEU A 548 12.78 -19.82 -11.02
C LEU A 548 12.81 -21.32 -10.75
N GLN A 549 13.12 -21.71 -9.52
CA GLN A 549 13.04 -23.09 -9.07
C GLN A 549 11.63 -23.66 -9.31
N TRP A 550 10.59 -22.90 -8.96
CA TRP A 550 9.21 -23.34 -9.17
C TRP A 550 8.87 -23.46 -10.65
N LEU A 551 9.28 -22.51 -11.51
CA LEU A 551 9.05 -22.57 -12.96
C LEU A 551 9.66 -23.85 -13.56
N LEU A 552 10.88 -24.20 -13.16
CA LEU A 552 11.51 -25.46 -13.56
C LEU A 552 10.67 -26.64 -13.10
N GLN A 553 10.38 -26.76 -11.80
CA GLN A 553 9.57 -27.87 -11.27
C GLN A 553 8.18 -27.98 -11.93
N ALA A 554 7.58 -26.86 -12.34
CA ALA A 554 6.26 -26.81 -12.94
C ALA A 554 6.21 -27.22 -14.43
N GLY A 555 7.35 -27.50 -15.07
CA GLY A 555 7.35 -27.87 -16.49
C GLY A 555 7.72 -26.75 -17.46
N CYS A 556 8.27 -25.62 -17.02
CA CYS A 556 8.61 -24.52 -17.93
C CYS A 556 9.65 -24.99 -18.98
N PRO A 557 9.40 -24.79 -20.29
CA PRO A 557 10.39 -25.03 -21.34
C PRO A 557 11.56 -24.07 -21.20
N VAL A 558 12.79 -24.60 -21.23
CA VAL A 558 14.03 -23.84 -21.00
C VAL A 558 15.07 -24.24 -22.03
N ASP A 559 15.77 -23.24 -22.59
CA ASP A 559 17.06 -23.45 -23.24
C ASP A 559 18.11 -23.55 -22.13
N GLY A 560 18.58 -24.77 -21.85
CA GLY A 560 19.55 -25.06 -20.79
C GLY A 560 20.86 -24.27 -20.95
N ALA A 561 21.31 -24.07 -22.19
CA ALA A 561 22.53 -23.30 -22.47
C ALA A 561 22.34 -21.81 -22.22
N ALA A 562 21.18 -21.24 -22.59
CA ALA A 562 20.86 -19.84 -22.29
C ALA A 562 20.66 -19.61 -20.79
N ALA A 563 20.00 -20.54 -20.10
CA ALA A 563 19.81 -20.51 -18.65
C ALA A 563 21.15 -20.55 -17.89
N ALA A 564 22.07 -21.44 -18.29
CA ALA A 564 23.40 -21.56 -17.69
C ALA A 564 24.22 -20.27 -17.86
N ARG A 565 24.26 -19.68 -19.06
CA ARG A 565 24.95 -18.40 -19.31
C ARG A 565 24.41 -17.27 -18.45
N HIS A 566 23.10 -17.20 -18.29
CA HIS A 566 22.47 -16.15 -17.47
C HIS A 566 22.82 -16.28 -15.98
N ALA A 567 23.00 -17.52 -15.51
CA ALA A 567 23.35 -17.82 -14.12
C ALA A 567 24.85 -17.68 -13.78
N GLU A 568 25.72 -17.37 -14.74
CA GLU A 568 27.16 -17.16 -14.47
C GLU A 568 27.41 -16.04 -13.46
N SER A 569 26.53 -15.03 -13.45
CA SER A 569 26.58 -13.87 -12.54
C SER A 569 25.90 -14.10 -11.18
N TRP A 570 25.31 -15.29 -10.97
CA TRP A 570 24.55 -15.61 -9.76
C TRP A 570 25.46 -16.09 -8.62
N PRO A 571 24.98 -16.05 -7.36
CA PRO A 571 25.65 -16.73 -6.25
C PRO A 571 25.94 -18.21 -6.58
N GLU A 572 27.11 -18.69 -6.18
CA GLU A 572 27.58 -20.05 -6.46
C GLU A 572 26.53 -21.12 -6.09
N GLU A 573 25.93 -21.01 -4.90
CA GLU A 573 24.94 -21.96 -4.41
C GLU A 573 23.71 -22.06 -5.32
N GLU A 574 23.20 -20.92 -5.80
CA GLU A 574 22.04 -20.85 -6.68
C GLU A 574 22.38 -21.37 -8.08
N ARG A 575 23.57 -21.05 -8.58
CA ARG A 575 24.07 -21.56 -9.87
C ARG A 575 24.21 -23.08 -9.86
N VAL A 576 24.79 -23.65 -8.80
CA VAL A 576 24.94 -25.10 -8.64
C VAL A 576 23.57 -25.78 -8.58
N GLN A 577 22.61 -25.21 -7.84
CA GLN A 577 21.25 -25.74 -7.79
C GLN A 577 20.54 -25.69 -9.15
N LEU A 578 20.73 -24.61 -9.91
CA LEU A 578 20.20 -24.52 -11.27
C LEU A 578 20.78 -25.61 -12.18
N MET A 579 22.11 -25.77 -12.21
CA MET A 579 22.75 -26.76 -13.09
C MET A 579 22.26 -28.18 -12.78
N ARG A 580 22.16 -28.53 -11.50
CA ARG A 580 21.61 -29.82 -11.08
C ARG A 580 20.17 -30.04 -11.57
N LEU A 581 19.30 -29.04 -11.45
CA LEU A 581 17.92 -29.15 -11.92
C LEU A 581 17.81 -29.22 -13.44
N LEU A 582 18.76 -28.63 -14.19
CA LEU A 582 18.79 -28.76 -15.65
C LEU A 582 19.23 -30.17 -16.05
N GLU A 583 20.27 -30.72 -15.42
CA GLU A 583 20.74 -32.09 -15.63
C GLU A 583 19.66 -33.13 -15.34
N GLU A 584 19.01 -33.05 -14.17
CA GLU A 584 17.90 -33.95 -13.78
C GLU A 584 16.78 -33.96 -14.85
N ARG A 585 16.58 -32.85 -15.57
CA ARG A 585 15.56 -32.74 -16.61
C ARG A 585 15.98 -33.27 -17.96
N GLU A 586 17.24 -33.08 -18.33
CA GLU A 586 17.79 -33.67 -19.54
C GLU A 586 17.71 -35.20 -19.44
N ASP A 587 18.03 -35.76 -18.28
CA ASP A 587 17.88 -37.18 -17.98
C ASP A 587 16.40 -37.63 -18.08
N GLU A 588 15.46 -36.93 -17.43
CA GLU A 588 14.02 -37.24 -17.54
C GLU A 588 13.50 -37.19 -18.98
N GLN A 589 13.96 -36.24 -19.80
CA GLN A 589 13.55 -36.11 -21.19
C GLN A 589 14.12 -37.25 -22.04
N GLN A 590 15.38 -37.64 -21.83
CA GLN A 590 16.00 -38.78 -22.51
C GLN A 590 15.31 -40.10 -22.15
N GLU A 591 14.94 -40.30 -20.88
CA GLU A 591 14.19 -41.49 -20.45
C GLU A 591 12.79 -41.55 -21.07
N ARG A 592 12.06 -40.43 -21.11
CA ARG A 592 10.74 -40.34 -21.77
C ARG A 592 10.84 -40.56 -23.28
N GLY A 593 11.90 -40.08 -23.91
CA GLY A 593 12.19 -40.32 -25.32
C GLY A 593 12.38 -41.82 -25.62
N ARG A 594 13.25 -42.48 -24.84
CA ARG A 594 13.50 -43.93 -24.95
C ARG A 594 12.24 -44.77 -24.70
N GLY A 595 11.40 -44.38 -23.74
CA GLY A 595 10.13 -45.05 -23.46
C GLY A 595 9.08 -44.92 -24.58
N ARG A 596 9.03 -43.76 -25.26
CA ARG A 596 8.15 -43.55 -26.43
C ARG A 596 8.59 -44.35 -27.65
N GLU A 597 9.90 -44.43 -27.89
CA GLU A 597 10.47 -45.24 -28.98
C GLU A 597 10.23 -46.75 -28.76
N GLN A 598 10.35 -47.22 -27.51
CA GLN A 598 10.06 -48.61 -27.16
C GLN A 598 8.56 -48.96 -27.20
N GLY A 599 7.68 -48.02 -26.86
CA GLY A 599 6.22 -48.20 -26.96
C GLY A 599 5.71 -48.24 -28.42
N GLN A 600 6.25 -47.39 -29.29
CA GLN A 600 5.92 -47.41 -30.72
C GLN A 600 6.47 -48.66 -31.44
N GLY A 601 7.59 -49.22 -30.97
CA GLY A 601 8.14 -50.48 -31.47
C GLY A 601 7.31 -51.72 -31.11
N GLN A 602 6.45 -51.66 -30.08
CA GLN A 602 5.56 -52.77 -29.69
C GLN A 602 4.17 -52.70 -30.32
N GLU A 603 3.65 -51.51 -30.65
CA GLU A 603 2.36 -51.36 -31.37
C GLU A 603 2.48 -51.59 -32.89
N GLY A 604 3.67 -51.42 -33.48
CA GLY A 604 3.93 -51.73 -34.89
C GLY A 604 4.19 -53.22 -35.20
N GLY A 605 4.10 -54.10 -34.20
CA GLY A 605 4.45 -55.52 -34.29
C GLY A 605 3.34 -56.50 -33.91
N ARG A 606 2.06 -56.10 -33.98
CA ARG A 606 0.90 -56.98 -33.80
C ARG A 606 0.04 -57.09 -35.04
#